data_AF-X1LL78-F1
#
_entry.id   AF-X1LL78-F1
#
_cell.length_a   1.000
_cell.length_b   1.000
_cell.length_c   1.000
_cell.angle_alpha   90.00
_cell.angle_beta   90.00
_cell.angle_gamma   90.00
#
_symmetry.space_group_name_H-M   'P 1'
#
loop_
_entity.id
_entity.type
_entity.pdbx_description
1 polymer ?
#
loop_
_entity_poly.entity_id
_entity_poly.type
_entity_poly.pdbx_seq_one_letter_code
_entity_poly.pdbx_strand_id
1 'polypeptide(L)' 'LADEGIMVLPVGPPGWNQVLWKLEKKDGEVIATRITDVVFVPLTREIK' A
#
# COMPACT_ATOMS: atom_id res chain seq x y z
N LEU A 1 -3.56 -10.51 -4.44
CA LEU A 1 -3.99 -9.86 -5.70
C LEU A 1 -4.33 -10.94 -6.69
N ALA A 2 -5.41 -10.77 -7.45
CA ALA A 2 -5.63 -11.56 -8.66
C ALA A 2 -4.48 -11.29 -9.66
N ASP A 3 -4.31 -12.16 -10.65
CA ASP A 3 -3.31 -11.95 -11.71
C ASP A 3 -3.63 -10.67 -12.49
N GLU A 4 -2.59 -9.91 -12.84
CA GLU A 4 -2.67 -8.54 -13.38
C GLU A 4 -3.38 -7.52 -12.46
N GLY A 5 -3.65 -7.90 -11.22
CA GLY A 5 -4.30 -7.05 -10.22
C GLY A 5 -3.38 -5.96 -9.70
N ILE A 6 -3.99 -4.80 -9.40
CA ILE A 6 -3.31 -3.64 -8.84
C ILE A 6 -3.85 -3.35 -7.42
N MET A 7 -2.95 -3.15 -6.46
CA MET A 7 -3.26 -2.63 -5.13
C MET A 7 -2.57 -1.30 -4.93
N VAL A 8 -3.28 -0.33 -4.37
CA VAL A 8 -2.70 0.94 -3.96
C VAL A 8 -2.97 1.12 -2.48
N LEU A 9 -1.91 1.28 -1.69
CA LEU A 9 -2.01 1.43 -0.24
C LEU A 9 -0.96 2.39 0.32
N PRO A 10 -1.31 3.20 1.32
CA PRO A 10 -0.33 3.98 2.06
C PRO A 10 0.37 3.09 3.11
N VAL A 11 1.70 3.19 3.21
CA VAL A 11 2.52 2.44 4.17
C VAL A 11 3.46 3.40 4.88
N GLY A 12 3.43 3.38 6.22
CA GLY A 12 4.30 4.20 7.07
C GLY A 12 3.81 4.22 8.51
N PRO A 13 4.60 4.82 9.44
CA PRO A 13 4.20 4.94 10.83
C PRO A 13 2.96 5.84 10.99
N PRO A 14 2.07 5.55 11.96
CA PRO A 14 0.92 6.40 12.29
C PRO A 14 1.35 7.82 12.67
N GLY A 15 0.62 8.83 12.19
CA GLY A 15 0.84 10.25 12.56
C GLY A 15 1.98 10.96 11.81
N TRP A 16 2.64 10.28 10.86
CA TRP A 16 3.69 10.84 10.00
C TRP A 16 3.28 10.72 8.52
N ASN A 17 4.09 11.30 7.62
CA ASN A 17 3.93 11.07 6.18
C ASN A 17 4.12 9.57 5.87
N GLN A 18 3.13 8.99 5.20
CA GLN A 18 3.17 7.63 4.68
C GLN A 18 3.61 7.68 3.21
N VAL A 19 4.14 6.58 2.68
CA VAL A 19 4.41 6.46 1.25
C VAL A 19 3.25 5.73 0.58
N LEU A 20 2.73 6.28 -0.52
CA LEU A 20 1.77 5.60 -1.37
C LEU A 20 2.52 4.60 -2.26
N TRP A 21 2.20 3.32 -2.07
CA TRP A 21 2.75 2.22 -2.86
C TRP A 21 1.72 1.72 -3.85
N LYS A 22 2.17 1.42 -5.07
CA LYS A 22 1.45 0.60 -6.05
C LYS A 22 2.09 -0.79 -6.08
N LEU A 23 1.29 -1.81 -5.83
CA LEU A 23 1.67 -3.21 -6.00
C LEU A 23 0.96 -3.76 -7.23
N GLU A 24 1.71 -4.34 -8.16
CA GLU A 24 1.19 -5.01 -9.36
C GLU A 24 1.57 -6.49 -9.30
N LYS A 25 0.62 -7.39 -9.54
CA LYS A 25 0.92 -8.82 -9.71
C LYS A 25 1.11 -9.12 -11.19
N LYS A 26 2.32 -9.44 -11.62
CA LYS A 26 2.67 -9.77 -13.02
C LYS A 26 3.46 -11.06 -13.07
N ASP A 27 3.07 -11.99 -13.94
CA ASP A 27 3.76 -13.27 -14.14
C ASP A 27 4.00 -14.07 -12.84
N GLY A 28 3.07 -13.97 -11.87
CA GLY A 28 3.17 -14.64 -10.57
C GLY A 28 4.01 -13.89 -9.52
N GLU A 29 4.69 -12.81 -9.90
CA GLU A 29 5.50 -11.98 -9.00
C GLU A 29 4.76 -10.69 -8.60
N VAL A 30 5.18 -10.09 -7.48
CA VAL A 30 4.64 -8.79 -7.02
C VAL A 30 5.71 -7.73 -7.18
N ILE A 31 5.41 -6.73 -8.01
CA ILE A 31 6.27 -5.57 -8.24
C ILE A 31 5.75 -4.40 -7.42
N ALA A 32 6.61 -3.82 -6.59
CA ALA A 32 6.29 -2.67 -5.74
C ALA A 32 6.90 -1.37 -6.29
N THR A 33 6.06 -0.37 -6.52
CA THR A 33 6.50 0.96 -6.98
C THR A 33 6.10 2.02 -5.96
N ARG A 34 7.09 2.80 -5.48
CA ARG A 34 6.83 4.02 -4.69
C ARG A 34 6.27 5.10 -5.62
N ILE A 35 5.13 5.70 -5.25
CA ILE A 35 4.53 6.82 -6.00
C ILE A 35 4.93 8.15 -5.38
N THR A 36 4.43 8.45 -4.17
CA THR A 36 4.58 9.75 -3.51
C THR A 36 4.33 9.64 -2.01
N ASP A 37 4.69 10.66 -1.24
CA ASP A 37 4.28 10.78 0.16
C ASP A 37 2.81 11.23 0.26
N VAL A 38 2.09 10.72 1.26
CA VAL A 38 0.65 10.93 1.50
C VAL A 38 0.34 10.98 3.00
N VAL A 39 -0.83 11.52 3.34
CA VAL A 39 -1.35 11.56 4.72
C VAL A 39 -2.72 10.90 4.74
N PHE A 40 -2.83 9.76 5.43
CA PHE A 40 -4.07 8.99 5.59
C PHE A 40 -4.31 8.69 7.06
N VAL A 41 -5.56 8.40 7.43
CA VAL A 41 -5.88 7.82 8.74
C VAL A 41 -5.16 6.47 8.93
N PRO A 42 -4.73 6.10 10.14
CA PRO A 42 -4.06 4.82 10.37
C PRO A 42 -4.99 3.63 10.08
N LEU A 43 -4.53 2.71 9.23
CA LEU A 43 -5.17 1.40 9.08
C LEU A 43 -4.77 0.53 10.28
N THR A 44 -5.64 0.47 11.28
CA THR A 44 -5.44 -0.30 12.51
C THR A 44 -6.42 -1.47 12.57
N ARG A 45 -6.08 -2.52 13.32
CA ARG A 45 -7.04 -3.58 13.63
C ARG A 45 -8.11 -3.04 14.56
N GLU A 46 -9.33 -3.55 14.45
CA GLU A 46 -10.33 -3.39 15.50
C GLU A 46 -9.85 -4.17 16.75
N ILE A 47 -9.91 -3.53 17.91
CA ILE A 47 -9.75 -4.22 19.20
C ILE A 47 -11.17 -4.54 19.65
N LYS A 48 -11.60 -5.78 19.40
CA LYS A 48 -12.80 -6.33 20.04
C LYS A 48 -12.46 -6.91 21.40
#